data_AF-A0A7W5GG72-F1
#
_entry.id   AF-A0A7W5GG72-F1
#
_cell.length_a   1.000
_cell.length_b   1.000
_cell.length_c   1.000
_cell.angle_alpha   90.00
_cell.angle_beta   90.00
_cell.angle_gamma   90.00
#
_symmetry.space_group_name_H-M   'P 1'
#
loop_
_entity.id
_entity.type
_entity.pdbx_description
1 polymer ?
#
loop_
_entity_poly.entity_id
_entity_poly.type
_entity_poly.pdbx_seq_one_letter_code
_entity_poly.pdbx_strand_id
1 'polypeptide(L)'
;MANERIRGNDVGPTGKTVGENVARIRRQSGMSLAALEEKLIGLGRRVSLSGLSKIERGERRVDSDDLMALSVALDVPPVALLLPFADPTDDVRVTGAHGSASVFWSWALATTPLQAEGAREFDSRSVPYWVFPAADVSWYGDVEEKLAIGEREAEVVRTIRYSARTAADVDWSRR
;
A
#
# COMPACT_ATOMS: atom_id res chain seq x y z
N MET A 1 -21.41 27.63 23.45
CA MET A 1 -20.74 26.32 23.41
C MET A 1 -19.37 26.53 22.77
N ALA A 2 -18.29 26.30 23.50
CA ALA A 2 -16.94 26.57 23.01
C ALA A 2 -16.60 25.58 21.88
N ASN A 3 -16.22 26.11 20.72
CA ASN A 3 -15.73 25.35 19.58
C ASN A 3 -14.35 24.77 19.95
N GLU A 4 -14.32 23.57 20.55
CA GLU A 4 -13.09 22.86 20.84
C GLU A 4 -12.43 22.50 19.52
N ARG A 5 -11.34 23.19 19.18
CA ARG A 5 -10.56 22.90 17.98
C ARG A 5 -10.01 21.49 18.10
N ILE A 6 -10.55 20.56 17.31
CA ILE A 6 -10.06 19.19 17.22
C ILE A 6 -8.58 19.25 16.79
N ARG A 7 -7.69 18.90 17.72
CA ARG A 7 -6.25 18.80 17.43
C ARG A 7 -6.03 17.62 16.48
N GLY A 8 -5.15 17.78 15.49
CA GLY A 8 -4.82 16.70 14.56
C GLY A 8 -4.24 15.47 15.29
N ASN A 9 -4.61 14.27 14.83
CA ASN A 9 -4.12 13.01 15.38
C ASN A 9 -2.59 12.90 15.38
N ASP A 10 -2.03 12.22 16.37
CA ASP A 10 -0.62 11.84 16.39
C ASP A 10 -0.29 10.81 15.29
N VAL A 11 1.00 10.53 15.09
CA VAL A 11 1.44 9.49 14.15
C VAL A 11 1.02 8.12 14.67
N GLY A 12 0.05 7.51 14.01
CA GLY A 12 -0.45 6.16 14.29
C GLY A 12 0.50 5.04 13.83
N PRO A 13 0.14 3.76 14.06
CA PRO A 13 0.98 2.62 13.74
C PRO A 13 1.38 2.58 12.26
N THR A 14 0.45 2.82 11.32
CA THR A 14 0.79 2.88 9.88
C THR A 14 1.80 3.97 9.55
N GLY A 15 1.72 5.14 10.20
CA GLY A 15 2.68 6.22 9.95
C GLY A 15 4.09 5.87 10.44
N LYS A 16 4.19 5.11 11.54
CA LYS A 16 5.46 4.57 12.02
C LYS A 16 6.02 3.51 11.06
N THR A 17 5.17 2.60 10.60
CA THR A 17 5.51 1.59 9.59
C THR A 17 6.03 2.22 8.29
N VAL A 18 5.40 3.30 7.81
CA VAL A 18 5.91 4.06 6.65
C VAL A 18 7.33 4.57 6.91
N GLY A 19 7.57 5.17 8.07
CA GLY A 19 8.91 5.63 8.46
C GLY A 19 9.96 4.51 8.46
N GLU A 20 9.63 3.38 9.10
CA GLU A 20 10.49 2.20 9.18
C GLU A 20 10.79 1.62 7.79
N ASN A 21 9.77 1.50 6.92
CA ASN A 21 9.93 0.98 5.57
C ASN A 21 10.74 1.92 4.67
N VAL A 22 10.51 3.23 4.74
CA VAL A 22 11.32 4.24 4.05
C VAL A 22 12.79 4.08 4.45
N ALA A 23 13.05 4.01 5.77
CA ALA A 23 14.40 3.83 6.29
C ALA A 23 15.04 2.52 5.82
N ARG A 24 14.31 1.40 5.91
CA ARG A 24 14.77 0.07 5.51
C ARG A 24 15.13 0.03 4.03
N ILE A 25 14.21 0.44 3.15
CA ILE A 25 14.36 0.36 1.69
C ILE A 25 15.46 1.32 1.20
N ARG A 26 15.49 2.55 1.73
CA ARG A 26 16.55 3.51 1.42
C ARG A 26 17.94 2.97 1.79
N ARG A 27 18.09 2.36 2.98
CA ARG A 27 19.37 1.81 3.43
C ARG A 27 19.77 0.56 2.64
N GLN A 28 18.82 -0.31 2.33
CA GLN A 28 19.07 -1.51 1.50
C GLN A 28 19.54 -1.14 0.08
N SER A 29 19.06 -0.01 -0.47
CA SER A 29 19.52 0.52 -1.76
C SER A 29 20.81 1.36 -1.69
N GLY A 30 21.43 1.49 -0.50
CA GLY A 30 22.62 2.32 -0.31
C GLY A 30 22.38 3.83 -0.50
N MET A 31 21.13 4.27 -0.55
CA MET A 31 20.77 5.66 -0.81
C MET A 31 20.94 6.50 0.46
N SER A 32 21.59 7.67 0.35
CA SER A 32 21.68 8.62 1.47
C SER A 32 20.37 9.39 1.64
N LEU A 33 20.15 10.02 2.81
CA LEU A 33 19.01 10.91 2.99
C LEU A 33 19.04 12.11 2.03
N ALA A 34 20.24 12.61 1.69
CA ALA A 34 20.41 13.71 0.75
C ALA A 34 20.05 13.31 -0.69
N ALA A 35 20.41 12.09 -1.10
CA ALA A 35 20.00 11.56 -2.39
C ALA A 35 18.47 11.39 -2.48
N LEU A 36 17.83 10.95 -1.38
CA LEU A 36 16.36 10.87 -1.34
C LEU A 36 15.72 12.26 -1.42
N GLU A 37 16.24 13.25 -0.70
CA GLU A 37 15.77 14.64 -0.78
C GLU A 37 15.90 15.18 -2.22
N GLU A 38 17.04 14.99 -2.87
CA GLU A 38 17.28 15.41 -4.25
C GLU A 38 16.28 14.78 -5.23
N LYS A 39 16.05 13.46 -5.11
CA LYS A 39 15.02 12.76 -5.90
C LYS A 39 13.63 13.36 -5.70
N LEU A 40 13.24 13.61 -4.44
CA LEU A 40 11.95 14.18 -4.10
C LEU A 40 11.78 15.61 -4.65
N ILE A 41 12.85 16.42 -4.62
CA ILE A 41 12.88 17.74 -5.28
C ILE A 41 12.67 17.59 -6.80
N GLY A 42 13.34 16.62 -7.43
CA GLY A 42 13.19 16.32 -8.85
C GLY A 42 11.76 15.89 -9.24
N LEU A 43 11.04 15.25 -8.31
CA LEU A 43 9.62 14.89 -8.45
C LEU A 43 8.65 16.04 -8.13
N GLY A 44 9.16 17.24 -7.82
CA GLY A 44 8.35 18.40 -7.46
C GLY A 44 7.78 18.36 -6.03
N ARG A 45 8.22 17.41 -5.19
CA ARG A 45 7.75 17.25 -3.80
C ARG A 45 8.88 17.51 -2.80
N ARG A 46 9.03 18.75 -2.34
CA ARG A 46 10.13 19.09 -1.43
C ARG A 46 9.91 18.57 0.00
N VAL A 47 10.80 17.70 0.46
CA VAL A 47 10.85 17.21 1.85
C VAL A 47 12.27 17.39 2.37
N SER A 48 12.48 18.26 3.36
CA SER A 48 13.82 18.55 3.86
C SER A 48 14.50 17.32 4.48
N LEU A 49 15.83 17.27 4.51
CA LEU A 49 16.61 16.25 5.25
C LEU A 49 16.09 16.01 6.68
N SER A 50 15.86 17.09 7.43
CA SER A 50 15.30 16.99 8.80
C SER A 50 13.88 16.42 8.78
N GLY A 51 13.09 16.80 7.78
CA GLY A 51 11.76 16.26 7.54
C GLY A 51 11.77 14.76 7.25
N LEU A 52 12.68 14.30 6.38
CA LEU A 52 12.87 12.89 6.05
C LEU A 52 13.37 12.09 7.26
N SER A 53 14.31 12.65 8.03
CA SER A 53 14.78 12.03 9.27
C SER A 53 13.64 11.85 10.29
N LYS A 54 12.76 12.85 10.44
CA LYS A 54 11.57 12.75 11.30
C LYS A 54 10.55 11.74 10.76
N ILE A 55 10.40 11.61 9.43
CA ILE A 55 9.57 10.57 8.82
C ILE A 55 10.14 9.19 9.16
N GLU A 56 11.44 8.95 8.95
CA GLU A 56 12.09 7.66 9.28
C GLU A 56 11.95 7.26 10.75
N ARG A 57 11.85 8.24 11.67
CA ARG A 57 11.64 8.00 13.10
C ARG A 57 10.16 7.90 13.50
N GLY A 58 9.22 8.07 12.56
CA GLY A 58 7.78 8.07 12.84
C GLY A 58 7.33 9.29 13.66
N GLU A 59 8.09 10.38 13.63
CA GLU A 59 7.81 11.63 14.36
C GLU A 59 7.07 12.66 13.49
N ARG A 60 7.02 12.43 12.17
CA ARG A 60 6.34 13.28 11.21
C ARG A 60 5.34 12.47 10.40
N ARG A 61 4.13 13.01 10.25
CA ARG A 61 3.08 12.44 9.40
C ARG A 61 3.48 12.54 7.93
N VAL A 62 3.15 11.50 7.18
CA VAL A 62 3.26 11.39 5.73
C VAL A 62 1.83 11.47 5.20
N ASP A 63 1.57 12.41 4.29
CA ASP A 63 0.28 12.47 3.58
C ASP A 63 0.29 11.55 2.33
N SER A 64 -0.82 11.50 1.60
CA SER A 64 -0.94 10.65 0.41
C SER A 64 0.07 11.00 -0.68
N ASP A 65 0.38 12.28 -0.85
CA ASP A 65 1.27 12.75 -1.91
C ASP A 65 2.73 12.51 -1.54
N ASP A 66 3.10 12.72 -0.28
CA ASP A 66 4.40 12.36 0.27
C ASP A 66 4.62 10.85 0.12
N LEU A 67 3.61 10.04 0.44
CA LEU A 67 3.67 8.57 0.29
C LEU A 67 3.95 8.19 -1.16
N MET A 68 3.20 8.74 -2.12
CA MET A 68 3.39 8.46 -3.54
C MET A 68 4.77 8.93 -4.03
N ALA A 69 5.21 10.12 -3.64
CA ALA A 69 6.52 10.64 -4.03
C ALA A 69 7.67 9.78 -3.44
N LEU A 70 7.54 9.32 -2.20
CA LEU A 70 8.49 8.39 -1.57
C LEU A 70 8.51 7.05 -2.31
N SER A 71 7.36 6.50 -2.65
CA SER A 71 7.24 5.26 -3.43
C SER A 71 7.94 5.37 -4.78
N VAL A 72 7.72 6.46 -5.51
CA VAL A 72 8.39 6.70 -6.79
C VAL A 72 9.90 6.90 -6.61
N ALA A 73 10.33 7.68 -5.61
CA ALA A 73 11.75 7.94 -5.38
C ALA A 73 12.54 6.67 -4.99
N LEU A 74 11.88 5.76 -4.26
CA LEU A 74 12.43 4.48 -3.78
C LEU A 74 12.18 3.31 -4.73
N ASP A 75 11.44 3.52 -5.82
CA ASP A 75 11.08 2.49 -6.81
C ASP A 75 10.36 1.27 -6.19
N VAL A 76 9.34 1.54 -5.38
CA VAL A 76 8.52 0.51 -4.73
C VAL A 76 7.03 0.88 -4.79
N PRO A 77 6.12 -0.10 -4.79
CA PRO A 77 4.69 0.20 -4.74
C PRO A 77 4.32 0.83 -3.37
N PRO A 78 3.27 1.67 -3.28
CA PRO A 78 2.85 2.31 -2.02
C PRO A 78 2.55 1.34 -0.89
N VAL A 79 2.01 0.16 -1.22
CA VAL A 79 1.73 -0.90 -0.23
C VAL A 79 3.01 -1.38 0.48
N ALA A 80 4.17 -1.34 -0.17
CA ALA A 80 5.45 -1.72 0.43
C ALA A 80 5.95 -0.72 1.49
N LEU A 81 5.42 0.50 1.49
CA LEU A 81 5.65 1.48 2.55
C LEU A 81 4.55 1.40 3.62
N LEU A 82 3.30 1.15 3.22
CA LEU A 82 2.14 1.13 4.13
C LEU A 82 2.08 -0.08 5.06
N LEU A 83 2.53 -1.25 4.60
CA LEU A 83 2.39 -2.49 5.36
C LEU A 83 3.69 -2.93 6.05
N PRO A 84 3.60 -3.51 7.25
CA PRO A 84 4.76 -4.06 7.94
C PRO A 84 5.48 -5.12 7.12
N PHE A 85 6.82 -5.02 7.09
CA PHE A 85 7.69 -6.05 6.54
C PHE A 85 8.10 -7.00 7.68
N ALA A 86 7.23 -7.97 7.95
CA ALA A 86 7.28 -8.90 9.09
C ALA A 86 7.01 -10.34 8.62
N ASP A 87 7.20 -11.33 9.50
CA ASP A 87 6.89 -12.71 9.16
C ASP A 87 5.37 -12.90 8.96
N PRO A 88 4.92 -13.83 8.09
CA PRO A 88 3.51 -13.93 7.67
C PRO A 88 2.51 -14.11 8.82
N THR A 89 2.96 -14.71 9.93
CA THR A 89 2.17 -15.03 11.12
C THR A 89 2.28 -13.97 12.23
N ASP A 90 3.17 -12.99 12.08
CA ASP A 90 3.35 -11.95 13.09
C ASP A 90 2.06 -11.13 13.24
N ASP A 91 1.66 -10.90 14.50
CA ASP A 91 0.59 -9.96 14.82
C ASP A 91 1.10 -8.54 14.62
N VAL A 92 0.56 -7.87 13.61
CA VAL A 92 0.95 -6.51 13.24
C VAL A 92 -0.21 -5.55 13.37
N ARG A 93 0.09 -4.26 13.45
CA ARG A 93 -0.91 -3.20 13.59
C ARG A 93 -0.89 -2.28 12.38
N VAL A 94 -2.06 -2.02 11.84
CA VAL A 94 -2.32 -0.88 10.95
C VAL A 94 -3.26 0.09 11.66
N THR A 95 -3.35 1.32 11.19
CA THR A 95 -4.26 2.30 11.78
C THR A 95 -5.70 1.79 11.64
N GLY A 96 -6.34 1.46 12.76
CA GLY A 96 -7.72 0.96 12.81
C GLY A 96 -7.89 -0.57 12.84
N ALA A 97 -6.82 -1.37 12.71
CA ALA A 97 -6.90 -2.84 12.77
C ALA A 97 -5.60 -3.50 13.25
N HIS A 98 -5.69 -4.76 13.70
CA HIS A 98 -4.54 -5.63 13.98
C HIS A 98 -4.87 -7.06 13.56
N GLY A 99 -3.84 -7.89 13.40
CA GLY A 99 -3.96 -9.25 12.86
C GLY A 99 -2.67 -9.67 12.16
N SER A 100 -2.69 -10.84 11.51
CA SER A 100 -1.49 -11.39 10.88
C SER A 100 -1.03 -10.54 9.69
N ALA A 101 0.29 -10.43 9.51
CA ALA A 101 0.87 -9.71 8.38
C ALA A 101 0.36 -10.23 7.03
N SER A 102 0.26 -11.56 6.88
CA SER A 102 -0.26 -12.21 5.66
C SER A 102 -1.68 -11.78 5.27
N VAL A 103 -2.57 -11.60 6.26
CA VAL A 103 -3.95 -11.14 6.02
C VAL A 103 -3.94 -9.70 5.51
N PHE A 104 -3.16 -8.81 6.12
CA PHE A 104 -3.06 -7.43 5.65
C PHE A 104 -2.45 -7.32 4.25
N TRP A 105 -1.42 -8.11 3.94
CA TRP A 105 -0.83 -8.16 2.60
C TRP A 105 -1.81 -8.69 1.56
N SER A 106 -2.57 -9.74 1.88
CA SER A 106 -3.63 -10.24 1.01
C SER A 106 -4.72 -9.21 0.76
N TRP A 107 -5.13 -8.50 1.81
CA TRP A 107 -6.10 -7.41 1.72
C TRP A 107 -5.62 -6.26 0.85
N ALA A 108 -4.39 -5.77 1.06
CA ALA A 108 -3.87 -4.65 0.29
C ALA A 108 -3.58 -4.98 -1.18
N LEU A 109 -3.36 -6.26 -1.50
CA LEU A 109 -3.24 -6.76 -2.88
C LEU A 109 -4.61 -7.11 -3.51
N ALA A 110 -5.70 -6.75 -2.83
CA ALA A 110 -7.07 -7.03 -3.24
C ALA A 110 -7.35 -8.53 -3.50
N THR A 111 -6.66 -9.44 -2.80
CA THR A 111 -6.85 -10.89 -3.00
C THR A 111 -7.93 -11.46 -2.09
N THR A 112 -8.04 -10.92 -0.88
CA THR A 112 -9.01 -11.35 0.15
C THR A 112 -9.49 -10.13 0.93
N PRO A 113 -10.80 -9.93 1.17
CA PRO A 113 -11.27 -8.85 2.02
C PRO A 113 -10.82 -9.04 3.48
N LEU A 114 -10.60 -7.94 4.21
CA LEU A 114 -10.24 -8.00 5.64
C LEU A 114 -11.39 -8.55 6.50
N GLN A 115 -12.63 -8.37 6.06
CA GLN A 115 -13.84 -8.92 6.68
C GLN A 115 -14.46 -9.95 5.71
N ALA A 116 -14.93 -11.08 6.23
CA ALA A 116 -15.42 -12.20 5.41
C ALA A 116 -16.71 -11.89 4.64
N GLU A 117 -17.49 -10.91 5.08
CA GLU A 117 -18.73 -10.49 4.44
C GLU A 117 -18.46 -9.57 3.22
N GLY A 118 -19.21 -9.75 2.13
CA GLY A 118 -19.13 -8.84 0.97
C GLY A 118 -17.97 -9.07 0.00
N ALA A 119 -17.47 -10.31 -0.11
CA ALA A 119 -16.33 -10.64 -0.97
C ALA A 119 -16.55 -10.29 -2.46
N ARG A 120 -17.79 -10.37 -2.97
CA ARG A 120 -18.12 -9.99 -4.35
C ARG A 120 -18.01 -8.48 -4.57
N GLU A 121 -18.50 -7.68 -3.62
CA GLU A 121 -18.42 -6.22 -3.66
C GLU A 121 -16.98 -5.74 -3.46
N PHE A 122 -16.20 -6.45 -2.64
CA PHE A 122 -14.79 -6.14 -2.40
C PHE A 122 -13.96 -6.12 -3.69
N ASP A 123 -14.08 -7.14 -4.55
CA ASP A 123 -13.34 -7.17 -5.82
C ASP A 123 -13.69 -5.96 -6.71
N SER A 124 -14.98 -5.64 -6.86
CA SER A 124 -15.43 -4.53 -7.71
C SER A 124 -15.01 -3.13 -7.23
N ARG A 125 -14.77 -2.97 -5.93
CA ARG A 125 -14.38 -1.69 -5.31
C ARG A 125 -12.86 -1.53 -5.19
N SER A 126 -12.14 -2.64 -5.12
CA SER A 126 -10.70 -2.64 -4.84
C SER A 126 -9.85 -2.35 -6.08
N VAL A 127 -10.35 -2.69 -7.26
CA VAL A 127 -9.56 -2.67 -8.50
C VAL A 127 -10.43 -2.27 -9.70
N PRO A 128 -9.90 -1.48 -10.66
CA PRO A 128 -10.63 -1.13 -11.87
C PRO A 128 -11.07 -2.35 -12.70
N TYR A 129 -12.12 -2.19 -13.50
CA TYR A 129 -12.65 -3.26 -14.37
C TYR A 129 -11.61 -3.84 -15.35
N TRP A 130 -10.60 -3.07 -15.77
CA TRP A 130 -9.57 -3.59 -16.70
C TRP A 130 -8.56 -4.51 -16.01
N VAL A 131 -8.53 -4.47 -14.68
CA VAL A 131 -7.83 -5.44 -13.84
C VAL A 131 -8.69 -6.71 -13.68
N PHE A 132 -10.03 -6.55 -13.62
CA PHE A 132 -11.02 -7.64 -13.53
C PHE A 132 -12.23 -7.42 -14.45
N PRO A 133 -12.24 -8.00 -15.66
CA PRO A 133 -13.38 -7.88 -16.56
C PRO A 133 -14.67 -8.57 -16.06
N ALA A 134 -14.62 -9.23 -14.90
CA ALA A 134 -15.79 -9.78 -14.19
C ALA A 134 -16.46 -8.78 -13.22
N ALA A 135 -15.87 -7.60 -13.01
CA ALA A 135 -16.52 -6.52 -12.26
C ALA A 135 -17.70 -5.97 -13.08
N ASP A 136 -18.78 -5.61 -12.42
CA ASP A 136 -19.92 -4.93 -13.04
C ASP A 136 -19.45 -3.64 -13.74
N VAL A 137 -19.22 -3.73 -15.06
CA VAL A 137 -18.65 -2.67 -15.91
C VAL A 137 -19.65 -1.54 -16.12
N SER A 138 -20.90 -1.68 -15.66
CA SER A 138 -21.98 -0.69 -15.82
C SER A 138 -21.62 0.70 -15.26
N TRP A 139 -20.67 0.78 -14.33
CA TRP A 139 -20.17 2.03 -13.75
C TRP A 139 -19.17 2.80 -14.63
N TYR A 140 -18.67 2.23 -15.73
CA TYR A 140 -17.57 2.79 -16.54
C TYR A 140 -17.97 3.28 -17.94
N GLY A 141 -19.27 3.33 -18.25
CA GLY A 141 -19.78 3.78 -19.56
C GLY A 141 -19.78 2.66 -20.60
N ASP A 142 -19.31 2.95 -21.83
CA ASP A 142 -19.33 2.03 -22.98
C ASP A 142 -18.66 0.69 -22.68
N VAL A 143 -19.47 -0.30 -22.32
CA VAL A 143 -19.04 -1.59 -21.78
C VAL A 143 -18.15 -2.36 -22.76
N GLU A 144 -18.44 -2.30 -24.06
CA GLU A 144 -17.70 -3.03 -25.09
C GLU A 144 -16.26 -2.52 -25.28
N GLU A 145 -16.05 -1.21 -25.34
CA GLU A 145 -14.70 -0.62 -25.49
C GLU A 145 -13.84 -0.92 -24.25
N LYS A 146 -14.46 -0.86 -23.08
CA LYS A 146 -13.80 -1.09 -21.78
C LYS A 146 -13.38 -2.55 -21.64
N LEU A 147 -14.25 -3.50 -21.97
CA LEU A 147 -13.90 -4.93 -21.97
C LEU A 147 -12.70 -5.24 -22.90
N ALA A 148 -12.64 -4.64 -24.09
CA ALA A 148 -11.53 -4.81 -25.03
C ALA A 148 -10.18 -4.23 -24.53
N ILE A 149 -10.19 -3.25 -23.62
CA ILE A 149 -8.97 -2.77 -22.93
C ILE A 149 -8.57 -3.76 -21.83
N GLY A 150 -9.54 -4.22 -21.03
CA GLY A 150 -9.30 -5.18 -19.96
C GLY A 150 -8.70 -6.50 -20.45
N GLU A 151 -9.19 -7.03 -21.57
CA GLU A 151 -8.65 -8.27 -22.17
C GLU A 151 -7.19 -8.16 -22.58
N ARG A 152 -6.74 -6.98 -23.02
CA ARG A 152 -5.33 -6.71 -23.39
C ARG A 152 -4.42 -6.58 -22.17
N GLU A 153 -4.88 -5.92 -21.12
CA GLU A 153 -4.06 -5.59 -19.95
C GLU A 153 -4.06 -6.71 -18.87
N ALA A 154 -5.00 -7.65 -18.93
CA ALA A 154 -5.21 -8.69 -17.92
C ALA A 154 -4.11 -9.76 -17.80
N GLU A 155 -3.09 -9.76 -18.66
CA GLU A 155 -1.99 -10.75 -18.60
C GLU A 155 -1.03 -10.48 -17.42
N VAL A 156 -0.72 -9.22 -17.13
CA VAL A 156 0.26 -8.83 -16.10
C VAL A 156 -0.28 -9.10 -14.67
N VAL A 157 -1.59 -8.95 -14.46
CA VAL A 157 -2.19 -9.03 -13.13
C VAL A 157 -2.54 -10.46 -12.71
N ARG A 158 -2.87 -11.34 -13.67
CA ARG A 158 -3.18 -12.76 -13.38
C ARG A 158 -2.01 -13.47 -12.67
N THR A 159 -0.77 -13.11 -13.01
CA THR A 159 0.46 -13.68 -12.42
C THR A 159 0.60 -13.35 -10.93
N ILE A 160 0.31 -12.11 -10.52
CA ILE A 160 0.45 -11.68 -9.12
C ILE A 160 -0.56 -12.39 -8.21
N ARG A 161 -1.81 -12.56 -8.65
CA ARG A 161 -2.85 -13.25 -7.85
C ARG A 161 -2.69 -14.77 -7.83
N TYR A 162 -2.23 -15.40 -8.91
CA TYR A 162 -1.99 -16.85 -8.92
C TYR A 162 -0.98 -17.22 -7.83
N SER A 163 0.14 -16.50 -7.77
CA SER A 163 1.18 -16.70 -6.75
C SER A 163 0.70 -16.39 -5.33
N ALA A 164 -0.07 -15.31 -5.14
CA ALA A 164 -0.59 -14.92 -3.82
C ALA A 164 -1.64 -15.90 -3.25
N ARG A 165 -2.53 -16.46 -4.09
CA ARG A 165 -3.47 -17.51 -3.65
C ARG A 165 -2.73 -18.80 -3.29
N THR A 166 -1.78 -19.24 -4.11
CA THR A 166 -0.97 -20.42 -3.76
C THR A 166 -0.16 -20.21 -2.48
N ALA A 167 0.32 -18.99 -2.18
CA ALA A 167 1.05 -18.70 -0.94
C ALA A 167 0.15 -18.70 0.30
N ALA A 168 -1.14 -18.36 0.16
CA ALA A 168 -2.14 -18.44 1.22
C ALA A 168 -2.53 -19.90 1.55
N ASP A 169 -2.40 -20.82 0.57
CA ASP A 169 -2.65 -22.26 0.72
C ASP A 169 -1.40 -23.06 1.18
N VAL A 170 -0.24 -22.41 1.31
CA VAL A 170 0.98 -23.06 1.81
C VAL A 170 0.94 -23.13 3.34
N ASP A 171 0.99 -24.35 3.87
CA ASP A 171 1.16 -24.62 5.30
C ASP A 171 2.59 -24.28 5.75
N TRP A 172 2.78 -23.06 6.26
CA TRP A 172 4.06 -22.55 6.75
C TRP A 172 4.48 -23.14 8.11
N SER A 173 3.65 -23.99 8.75
CA SER A 173 3.97 -24.63 10.03
C SER A 173 4.90 -25.85 9.93
N ARG A 174 5.29 -26.24 8.71
CA ARG A 174 6.13 -27.42 8.42
C ARG A 174 7.57 -27.10 8.01
N ARG A 175 8.11 -25.93 8.37
CA ARG A 175 9.52 -25.58 8.14
C ARG A 175 10.25 -25.27 9.43
#